data_AF-A0A2A4NJ04-F1
#
_entry.id   AF-A0A2A4NJ04-F1
#
_cell.length_a   1.000
_cell.length_b   1.000
_cell.length_c   1.000
_cell.angle_alpha   90.00
_cell.angle_beta   90.00
_cell.angle_gamma   90.00
#
_symmetry.space_group_name_H-M   'P 1'
#
loop_
_entity.id
_entity.type
_entity.pdbx_description
1 polymer ?
#
loop_
_entity_poly.entity_id
_entity_poly.type
_entity_poly.pdbx_seq_one_letter_code
_entity_poly.pdbx_strand_id
1 'polypeptide(L)'
;MTHLRSNALICLGANQESTAGQPAQTLVSALLNMPRKGLRVRAISRFYATPSFPDNSAPEFVNAAVSVETLLSPPEILNVLHQIEQRFGRLREQRWGQRTLDLDLIAVG
;
A
#
# COMPACT_ATOMS: atom_id res chain seq x y z
N MET A 1 19.34 3.60 -24.74
CA MET A 1 19.69 3.74 -23.31
C MET A 1 18.85 2.72 -22.54
N THR A 2 19.49 1.70 -21.97
CA THR A 2 18.78 0.67 -21.19
C THR A 2 18.42 1.30 -19.85
N HIS A 3 17.16 1.63 -19.63
CA HIS A 3 16.74 2.09 -18.31
C HIS A 3 16.91 0.93 -17.33
N LEU A 4 17.80 1.08 -16.35
CA LEU A 4 17.90 0.16 -15.23
C LEU A 4 16.56 0.16 -14.50
N ARG A 5 15.95 -1.02 -14.36
CA ARG A 5 14.74 -1.20 -13.57
C ARG A 5 15.15 -1.50 -12.14
N SER A 6 14.59 -0.76 -11.19
CA SER A 6 14.78 -1.01 -9.76
C SER A 6 13.68 -1.92 -9.24
N ASN A 7 14.00 -2.76 -8.26
CA ASN A 7 12.99 -3.42 -7.47
C ASN A 7 12.65 -2.54 -6.26
N ALA A 8 11.38 -2.56 -5.86
CA ALA A 8 10.94 -1.93 -4.63
C ALA A 8 10.11 -2.91 -3.80
N LEU A 9 10.25 -2.81 -2.48
CA LEU A 9 9.41 -3.51 -1.51
C LEU A 9 8.47 -2.49 -0.88
N ILE A 10 7.18 -2.78 -0.92
CA ILE A 10 6.13 -1.91 -0.40
C ILE A 10 5.27 -2.72 0.58
N CYS A 11 5.00 -2.16 1.75
CA CYS A 11 3.97 -2.67 2.66
C CYS A 11 2.63 -2.04 2.31
N LEU A 12 1.55 -2.80 2.49
CA LEU A 12 0.16 -2.34 2.40
C LEU A 12 -0.56 -2.71 3.69
N GLY A 13 -1.34 -1.78 4.23
CA GLY A 13 -2.16 -2.01 5.41
C GLY A 13 -3.50 -1.29 5.33
N ALA A 14 -4.56 -1.92 5.82
CA ALA A 14 -5.88 -1.30 5.98
C ALA A 14 -6.60 -1.86 7.20
N ASN A 15 -7.34 -1.02 7.92
CA ASN A 15 -8.25 -1.44 8.99
C ASN A 15 -9.61 -0.71 8.95
N GLN A 16 -9.85 0.05 7.88
CA GLN A 16 -11.10 0.73 7.61
C GLN A 16 -11.59 0.35 6.21
N GLU A 17 -12.90 0.31 6.02
CA GLU A 17 -13.50 0.11 4.71
C GLU A 17 -13.17 1.28 3.77
N SER A 18 -12.91 0.97 2.50
CA SER A 18 -12.79 1.96 1.43
C SER A 18 -13.95 1.84 0.44
N THR A 19 -13.95 2.66 -0.60
CA THR A 19 -14.88 2.53 -1.72
C THR A 19 -14.78 1.19 -2.46
N ALA A 20 -13.70 0.43 -2.25
CA ALA A 20 -13.52 -0.92 -2.78
C ALA A 20 -13.95 -2.04 -1.80
N GLY A 21 -14.44 -1.68 -0.62
CA GLY A 21 -14.96 -2.61 0.39
C GLY A 21 -14.05 -2.80 1.60
N GLN A 22 -14.14 -3.99 2.21
CA GLN A 22 -13.40 -4.40 3.41
C GLN A 22 -11.88 -4.30 3.22
N PRO A 23 -11.08 -4.24 4.30
CA PRO A 23 -9.63 -4.08 4.22
C PRO A 23 -8.92 -5.01 3.23
N ALA A 24 -9.24 -6.31 3.21
CA ALA A 24 -8.65 -7.26 2.25
C ALA A 24 -9.01 -6.93 0.79
N GLN A 25 -10.25 -6.51 0.52
CA GLN A 25 -10.72 -6.12 -0.82
C GLN A 25 -10.05 -4.80 -1.26
N THR A 26 -9.81 -3.89 -0.32
CA THR A 26 -9.05 -2.67 -0.54
C THR A 26 -7.60 -2.98 -0.95
N LEU A 27 -6.91 -3.87 -0.23
CA LEU A 27 -5.55 -4.30 -0.57
C LEU A 27 -5.48 -4.94 -1.98
N VAL A 28 -6.41 -5.85 -2.30
CA VAL A 28 -6.49 -6.45 -3.65
C VAL A 28 -6.68 -5.37 -4.71
N SER A 29 -7.59 -4.43 -4.49
CA SER A 29 -7.86 -3.35 -5.43
C SER A 29 -6.65 -2.41 -5.58
N ALA A 30 -5.91 -2.12 -4.52
CA ALA A 30 -4.68 -1.33 -4.58
C ALA A 30 -3.61 -2.03 -5.42
N LEU A 31 -3.39 -3.33 -5.21
CA LEU A 31 -2.46 -4.15 -5.98
C LEU A 31 -2.80 -4.18 -7.47
N LEU A 32 -4.09 -4.27 -7.83
CA LEU A 32 -4.55 -4.21 -9.23
C LEU A 32 -4.32 -2.83 -9.88
N ASN A 33 -4.19 -1.76 -9.08
CA ASN A 33 -3.95 -0.41 -9.59
C ASN A 33 -2.45 -0.09 -9.78
N MET A 34 -1.56 -0.75 -9.03
CA MET A 34 -0.11 -0.50 -9.08
C MET A 34 0.49 -0.57 -10.50
N PRO A 35 0.21 -1.57 -11.35
CA PRO A 35 0.80 -1.64 -12.69
C PRO A 35 0.42 -0.46 -13.58
N ARG A 36 -0.81 0.07 -13.44
CA ARG A 36 -1.28 1.25 -14.19
C ARG A 36 -0.58 2.54 -13.76
N LYS A 37 0.13 2.51 -12.63
CA LYS A 37 0.91 3.61 -12.08
C LYS A 37 2.43 3.40 -12.22
N GLY A 38 2.86 2.44 -13.04
CA GLY A 38 4.28 2.16 -13.29
C GLY A 38 4.94 1.23 -12.27
N LEU A 39 4.17 0.67 -11.32
CA LEU A 39 4.66 -0.28 -10.32
C LEU A 39 4.26 -1.71 -10.74
N ARG A 40 5.13 -2.39 -11.48
CA ARG A 40 4.84 -3.75 -11.97
C ARG A 40 4.97 -4.75 -10.84
N VAL A 41 3.85 -5.26 -10.34
CA VAL A 41 3.81 -6.31 -9.30
C VAL A 41 4.54 -7.58 -9.77
N ARG A 42 5.45 -8.08 -8.94
CA ARG A 42 6.25 -9.29 -9.19
C ARG A 42 5.89 -10.43 -8.25
N ALA A 43 5.67 -10.13 -6.98
CA ALA A 43 5.28 -11.08 -5.97
C ALA A 43 4.47 -10.38 -4.88
N ILE A 44 3.53 -11.10 -4.27
CA ILE A 44 2.70 -10.64 -3.16
C ILE A 44 2.82 -11.68 -2.05
N SER A 45 3.00 -11.23 -0.81
CA SER A 45 2.95 -12.10 0.37
C SER A 45 1.51 -12.57 0.68
N ARG A 46 1.34 -13.48 1.66
CA ARG A 46 0.01 -13.73 2.24
C ARG A 46 -0.51 -12.48 2.95
N PHE A 47 -1.82 -12.42 3.13
CA PHE A 47 -2.46 -11.37 3.92
C PHE A 47 -2.49 -11.82 5.39
N TYR A 48 -2.25 -10.87 6.28
CA TYR A 48 -2.20 -11.12 7.72
C TYR A 48 -3.16 -10.19 8.45
N ALA A 49 -4.02 -10.77 9.28
CA ALA A 49 -4.71 -10.01 10.32
C ALA A 49 -3.72 -9.74 11.46
N THR A 50 -3.60 -8.48 11.88
CA THR A 50 -2.73 -8.09 12.99
C THR A 50 -3.44 -7.05 13.87
N PRO A 51 -3.25 -7.09 15.20
CA PRO A 51 -3.84 -6.11 16.10
C PRO A 51 -3.48 -4.67 15.71
N SER A 52 -4.41 -3.74 15.92
CA SER A 52 -4.14 -2.30 15.80
C SER A 52 -3.17 -1.83 16.87
N PHE A 53 -2.37 -0.81 16.55
CA PHE A 53 -1.46 -0.15 17.50
C PHE A 53 -1.55 1.38 17.31
N PRO A 54 -1.50 2.19 18.39
CA PRO A 54 -1.37 1.80 19.80
C PRO A 54 -2.69 1.40 20.47
N ASP A 55 -3.82 1.67 19.82
CA ASP A 55 -5.14 1.33 20.33
C ASP A 55 -5.55 -0.07 19.87
N ASN A 56 -5.36 -1.06 20.75
CA ASN A 56 -5.73 -2.45 20.49
C ASN A 56 -7.26 -2.67 20.46
N SER A 57 -8.08 -1.67 20.83
CA SER A 57 -9.54 -1.76 20.73
C SER A 57 -10.06 -1.40 19.33
N ALA A 58 -9.24 -0.76 18.51
CA ALA A 58 -9.56 -0.47 17.12
C ALA A 58 -9.57 -1.75 16.26
N PRO A 59 -10.30 -1.76 15.12
CA PRO A 59 -10.34 -2.91 14.22
C PRO A 59 -8.95 -3.37 13.81
N GLU A 60 -8.76 -4.69 13.67
CA GLU A 60 -7.49 -5.26 13.22
C GLU A 60 -7.10 -4.76 11.82
N PHE A 61 -5.80 -4.65 11.59
CA PHE A 61 -5.29 -4.40 10.24
C PHE A 61 -5.23 -5.69 9.45
N VAL A 62 -5.54 -5.59 8.16
CA VAL A 62 -5.07 -6.54 7.15
C VAL A 62 -3.80 -5.95 6.53
N ASN A 63 -2.69 -6.66 6.70
CA ASN A 63 -1.36 -6.27 6.22
C ASN A 63 -0.81 -7.26 5.18
N ALA A 64 -0.04 -6.73 4.23
CA ALA A 64 0.71 -7.51 3.26
C ALA A 64 1.96 -6.74 2.80
N ALA A 65 2.92 -7.45 2.20
CA ALA A 65 4.01 -6.87 1.43
C ALA A 65 3.93 -7.27 -0.04
N VAL A 66 4.43 -6.38 -0.91
CA VAL A 66 4.53 -6.60 -2.36
C VAL A 66 5.93 -6.23 -2.84
N SER A 67 6.46 -7.05 -3.75
CA SER A 67 7.63 -6.69 -4.55
C SER A 67 7.16 -6.19 -5.90
N VAL A 68 7.67 -5.02 -6.31
CA VAL A 68 7.38 -4.41 -7.60
C VAL A 68 8.67 -4.10 -8.34
N GLU A 69 8.57 -4.05 -9.65
CA GLU A 69 9.63 -3.58 -10.54
C GLU A 69 9.15 -2.27 -11.18
N THR A 70 10.03 -1.28 -11.24
CA THR A 70 9.66 0.06 -11.68
C THR A 70 10.83 0.79 -12.34
N LEU A 71 10.48 1.81 -13.14
CA LEU A 71 11.42 2.80 -13.68
C LEU A 71 11.40 4.11 -12.89
N LEU A 72 10.52 4.21 -11.90
CA LEU A 72 10.35 5.39 -11.06
C LEU A 72 11.49 5.47 -10.03
N SER A 73 11.98 6.67 -9.80
CA SER A 73 12.86 7.00 -8.67
C SER A 73 12.11 6.88 -7.33
N PRO A 74 12.80 6.73 -6.19
CA PRO A 74 12.13 6.62 -4.88
C PRO A 74 11.12 7.75 -4.57
N PRO A 75 11.40 9.04 -4.86
CA PRO A 75 10.40 10.11 -4.66
C PRO A 75 9.17 9.97 -5.56
N GLU A 76 9.34 9.50 -6.80
CA GLU A 76 8.23 9.23 -7.72
C GLU A 76 7.39 8.05 -7.25
N ILE A 77 8.02 7.00 -6.70
CA ILE A 77 7.31 5.88 -6.06
C ILE A 77 6.45 6.41 -4.92
N LEU A 78 7.01 7.19 -3.98
CA LEU A 78 6.25 7.75 -2.86
C LEU A 78 5.05 8.61 -3.34
N ASN A 79 5.22 9.42 -4.38
CA ASN A 79 4.13 10.18 -4.97
C ASN A 79 3.02 9.25 -5.52
N VAL A 80 3.41 8.17 -6.22
CA VAL A 80 2.45 7.17 -6.69
C VAL A 80 1.72 6.49 -5.54
N LEU A 81 2.42 6.12 -4.47
CA LEU A 81 1.79 5.50 -3.29
C LEU A 81 0.75 6.44 -2.67
N HIS A 82 1.09 7.71 -2.45
CA HIS A 82 0.14 8.71 -1.94
C HIS A 82 -1.08 8.90 -2.85
N GLN A 83 -0.91 8.88 -4.18
CA GLN A 83 -2.04 8.95 -5.12
C GLN A 83 -2.96 7.73 -5.02
N ILE A 84 -2.40 6.54 -4.81
CA ILE A 84 -3.18 5.32 -4.62
C ILE A 84 -3.95 5.43 -3.29
N GLU A 85 -3.30 5.79 -2.19
CA GLU A 85 -3.96 6.00 -0.89
C GLU A 85 -5.13 7.00 -0.98
N GLN A 86 -4.91 8.15 -1.61
CA GLN A 86 -5.95 9.18 -1.81
C GLN A 86 -7.15 8.62 -2.57
N ARG A 87 -6.90 7.79 -3.59
CA ARG A 87 -7.98 7.15 -4.36
C ARG A 87 -8.82 6.19 -3.51
N PHE A 88 -8.22 5.54 -2.52
CA PHE A 88 -8.93 4.68 -1.56
C PHE A 88 -9.47 5.46 -0.35
N GLY A 89 -9.48 6.79 -0.39
CA GLY A 89 -10.13 7.62 0.63
C GLY A 89 -9.29 7.83 1.89
N ARG A 90 -7.96 7.69 1.80
CA ARG A 90 -7.08 7.92 2.96
C ARG A 90 -7.13 9.37 3.41
N LEU A 91 -7.67 9.59 4.61
CA LEU A 91 -7.66 10.89 5.31
C LEU A 91 -6.60 10.87 6.43
N ARG A 92 -5.93 12.02 6.65
CA ARG A 92 -4.88 12.21 7.67
C ARG A 92 -5.34 13.18 8.76
N GLU A 93 -6.46 12.88 9.40
CA GLU A 93 -7.10 13.76 10.40
C GLU A 93 -6.56 13.53 11.82
N GLN A 94 -6.29 12.27 12.18
CA GLN A 94 -5.79 11.89 13.50
C GLN A 94 -4.47 11.12 13.38
N ARG A 95 -3.51 11.48 14.23
CA ARG A 95 -2.27 10.71 14.38
C ARG A 95 -2.61 9.29 14.86
N TRP A 96 -2.18 8.28 14.10
CA TRP A 96 -2.46 6.86 14.36
C TRP A 96 -3.95 6.47 14.30
N GLY A 97 -4.78 7.25 13.62
CA GLY A 97 -6.17 6.86 13.34
C GLY A 97 -6.28 5.70 12.33
N GLN A 98 -7.51 5.22 12.20
CA GLN A 98 -7.90 4.20 11.21
C GLN A 98 -7.57 4.64 9.78
N ARG A 99 -7.41 3.64 8.89
CA ARG A 99 -6.85 3.84 7.55
C ARG A 99 -7.58 2.95 6.58
N THR A 100 -8.14 3.56 5.55
CA THR A 100 -8.67 2.83 4.39
C THR A 100 -7.56 2.13 3.63
N LEU A 101 -6.40 2.78 3.49
CA LEU A 101 -5.18 2.21 2.92
C LEU A 101 -3.97 3.01 3.40
N ASP A 102 -2.90 2.30 3.73
CA ASP A 102 -1.57 2.82 4.06
C ASP A 102 -0.54 2.08 3.19
N LEU A 103 0.32 2.82 2.49
CA LEU A 103 1.33 2.27 1.61
C LEU A 103 2.72 2.79 1.96
N ASP A 104 3.58 1.91 2.47
CA ASP A 104 4.92 2.28 2.90
C ASP A 104 5.98 1.74 1.95
N LEU A 105 6.85 2.62 1.46
CA LEU A 105 8.05 2.21 0.72
C LEU A 105 9.11 1.72 1.72
N ILE A 106 9.39 0.42 1.70
CA ILE A 106 10.34 -0.22 2.64
C ILE A 106 11.77 -0.11 2.11
N ALA A 107 11.96 -0.46 0.84
CA ALA A 107 13.29 -0.52 0.22
C ALA A 107 13.19 -0.33 -1.30
N VAL A 108 14.27 0.20 -1.89
CA VAL A 108 14.50 0.30 -3.35
C VAL A 108 15.93 -0.16 -3.63
N GLY A 109 16.13 -1.03 -4.61
CA GLY A 109 17.44 -1.58 -4.98
C GLY A 109 17.42 -2.45 -6.24
#